data_AF-G1VJY1-F1
#
_entry.id   AF-G1VJY1-F1
#
_cell.length_a   1.000
_cell.length_b   1.000
_cell.length_c   1.000
_cell.angle_alpha   90.00
_cell.angle_beta   90.00
_cell.angle_gamma   90.00
#
_symmetry.space_group_name_H-M   'P 1'
#
loop_
_entity.id
_entity.type
_entity.pdbx_description
1 polymer ?
#
loop_
_entity_poly.entity_id
_entity_poly.type
_entity_poly.pdbx_seq_one_letter_code
_entity_poly.pdbx_strand_id
1 'polypeptide(L)'
;MKIIGITACPTGIAHTYMAQECLEKECRKRGFDVKIETQGGLGIENELSEEDVAQADVVILAVSVVIEGEERFENKRVLHTDVDEAISHVEKLVDRAVALVEGN
;
A
#
# COMPACT_ATOMS: atom_id res chain seq x y z
N MET A 1 2.88 -9.45 11.18
CA MET A 1 2.73 -9.30 9.73
C MET A 1 3.12 -7.87 9.38
N LYS A 2 4.01 -7.70 8.41
CA LYS A 2 4.46 -6.41 7.89
C LYS A 2 3.86 -6.19 6.50
N ILE A 3 2.99 -5.20 6.40
CA ILE A 3 2.32 -4.77 5.17
C ILE A 3 2.98 -3.49 4.72
N ILE A 4 3.46 -3.45 3.48
CA ILE A 4 3.90 -2.18 2.88
C ILE A 4 2.99 -1.83 1.71
N GLY A 5 3.03 -0.60 1.25
CA GLY A 5 2.24 -0.23 0.10
C GLY A 5 2.62 1.09 -0.53
N ILE A 6 2.08 1.33 -1.72
CA ILE A 6 2.19 2.60 -2.43
C ILE A 6 0.79 3.12 -2.72
N THR A 7 0.60 4.41 -2.51
CA THR A 7 -0.61 5.13 -2.90
C THR A 7 -0.29 6.23 -3.89
N ALA A 8 -1.04 6.33 -4.98
CA ALA A 8 -0.79 7.34 -6.01
C ALA A 8 -2.06 7.72 -6.79
N CYS A 9 -2.38 9.01 -6.85
CA CYS A 9 -3.54 9.55 -7.55
C CYS A 9 -3.15 10.71 -8.47
N PRO A 10 -3.60 10.75 -9.74
CA PRO A 10 -3.25 11.82 -10.70
C PRO A 10 -3.89 13.16 -10.33
N THR A 11 -5.07 13.11 -9.71
CA THR A 11 -5.95 14.28 -9.53
C THR A 11 -5.53 15.15 -8.35
N GLY A 12 -4.60 14.68 -7.51
CA GLY A 12 -4.03 15.45 -6.40
C GLY A 12 -3.65 14.59 -5.19
N ILE A 13 -3.10 15.25 -4.18
CA ILE A 13 -2.56 14.62 -2.96
C ILE A 13 -3.64 14.12 -1.98
N ALA A 14 -4.87 14.61 -2.08
CA ALA A 14 -5.92 14.33 -1.10
C ALA A 14 -6.28 12.85 -1.04
N HIS A 15 -6.58 12.22 -2.19
CA HIS A 15 -6.92 10.79 -2.22
C HIS A 15 -5.71 9.91 -1.89
N THR A 16 -4.50 10.33 -2.29
CA THR A 16 -3.26 9.65 -1.91
C THR A 16 -3.13 9.56 -0.38
N TYR A 17 -3.22 10.69 0.33
CA TYR A 17 -3.11 10.69 1.80
C TYR A 17 -4.31 10.03 2.48
N MET A 18 -5.51 10.16 1.93
CA MET A 18 -6.69 9.48 2.47
C MET A 18 -6.52 7.96 2.41
N ALA A 19 -6.06 7.42 1.28
CA ALA A 19 -5.79 6.00 1.13
C ALA A 19 -4.68 5.55 2.09
N GLN A 20 -3.61 6.32 2.21
CA GLN A 20 -2.52 6.08 3.16
C GLN A 20 -3.07 5.96 4.60
N GLU A 21 -3.84 6.96 5.05
CA GLU A 21 -4.38 7.02 6.40
C GLU A 21 -5.37 5.87 6.67
N CYS A 22 -6.24 5.56 5.71
CA CYS A 22 -7.17 4.43 5.80
C CYS A 22 -6.41 3.10 5.99
N LEU A 23 -5.41 2.83 5.15
CA LEU A 23 -4.59 1.63 5.22
C LEU A 23 -3.83 1.54 6.54
N GLU A 24 -3.21 2.63 6.97
CA GLU A 24 -2.48 2.66 8.24
C GLU A 24 -3.38 2.39 9.44
N LYS A 25 -4.56 3.02 9.47
CA LYS A 25 -5.53 2.83 10.55
C LYS A 25 -6.03 1.39 10.63
N GLU A 26 -6.40 0.81 9.49
CA GLU A 26 -6.92 -0.56 9.47
C GLU A 26 -5.84 -1.60 9.81
N CYS A 27 -4.61 -1.42 9.32
CA CYS A 27 -3.50 -2.29 9.69
C CYS A 27 -3.15 -2.17 11.18
N ARG A 28 -3.08 -0.95 11.73
CA ARG A 28 -2.83 -0.73 13.16
C ARG A 28 -3.93 -1.31 14.04
N LYS A 29 -5.21 -1.19 13.63
CA LYS A 29 -6.36 -1.80 14.32
C LYS A 29 -6.24 -3.32 14.43
N ARG A 30 -5.60 -3.96 13.44
CA ARG A 30 -5.34 -5.42 13.42
C ARG A 30 -4.01 -5.81 14.07
N GLY A 31 -3.20 -4.84 14.51
CA GLY A 31 -1.88 -5.09 15.11
C GLY A 31 -0.80 -5.45 14.09
N PHE A 32 -0.96 -5.04 12.83
CA PHE A 32 0.04 -5.24 11.78
C PHE A 32 0.97 -4.03 11.68
N ASP A 33 2.24 -4.29 11.35
CA ASP A 33 3.18 -3.24 10.99
C ASP A 33 2.87 -2.77 9.58
N VAL A 34 2.78 -1.44 9.41
CA VAL A 34 2.34 -0.82 8.16
C VAL A 34 3.26 0.34 7.79
N LYS A 35 3.70 0.38 6.54
CA LYS A 35 4.41 1.52 5.96
C LYS A 35 3.92 1.77 4.54
N ILE A 36 3.38 2.97 4.31
CA ILE A 36 2.82 3.35 3.02
C ILE A 36 3.62 4.51 2.44
N GLU A 37 4.15 4.31 1.23
CA GLU A 37 4.76 5.35 0.41
C GLU A 37 3.67 6.06 -0.39
N THR A 38 3.79 7.38 -0.49
CA THR A 38 2.84 8.22 -1.22
C THR A 38 3.55 8.85 -2.41
N GLN A 39 3.02 8.64 -3.60
CA GLN A 39 3.52 9.29 -4.81
C GLN A 39 2.44 10.21 -5.36
N GLY A 40 2.69 11.51 -5.36
CA GLY A 40 1.71 12.51 -5.78
C GLY A 40 2.34 13.74 -6.41
N GLY A 41 1.55 14.81 -6.56
CA GLY A 41 2.01 16.05 -7.18
C GLY A 41 3.15 16.77 -6.43
N LEU A 42 3.42 16.38 -5.17
CA LEU A 42 4.54 16.89 -4.37
C LEU A 42 5.81 16.02 -4.48
N GLY A 43 5.75 14.90 -5.23
CA GLY A 43 6.82 13.91 -5.33
C GLY A 43 6.52 12.65 -4.52
N ILE A 44 7.59 11.89 -4.23
CA ILE A 44 7.56 10.69 -3.40
C ILE A 44 7.81 11.08 -1.95
N GLU A 45 6.93 10.64 -1.05
CA GLU A 45 7.10 10.77 0.40
C GLU A 45 6.95 9.41 1.07
N ASN A 46 7.54 9.28 2.26
CA ASN A 46 7.58 8.01 3.02
C ASN A 46 8.18 6.84 2.23
N GLU A 47 9.18 7.13 1.39
CA GLU A 47 9.81 6.16 0.50
C GLU A 47 10.17 4.85 1.23
N LEU A 48 9.82 3.74 0.59
CA LEU A 48 10.10 2.39 1.04
C LEU A 48 11.57 2.07 0.78
N SER A 49 12.29 1.75 1.85
CA SER A 49 13.67 1.29 1.74
C SER A 49 13.71 -0.16 1.26
N GLU A 50 14.85 -0.60 0.72
CA GLU A 50 15.04 -2.02 0.36
C GLU A 50 14.82 -2.96 1.55
N GLU A 51 15.16 -2.51 2.77
CA GLU A 51 14.92 -3.26 4.00
C GLU A 51 13.42 -3.42 4.29
N ASP A 52 12.62 -2.37 4.04
CA ASP A 52 11.16 -2.45 4.19
C ASP A 52 10.55 -3.46 3.23
N VAL A 53 11.01 -3.44 1.98
CA VAL A 53 10.60 -4.40 0.96
C VAL A 53 11.01 -5.81 1.34
N ALA A 54 12.25 -6.00 1.79
CA ALA A 54 12.77 -7.31 2.19
C ALA A 54 11.97 -7.92 3.35
N GLN A 55 11.62 -7.13 4.37
CA GLN A 55 10.87 -7.58 5.54
C GLN A 55 9.35 -7.67 5.33
N ALA A 56 8.81 -7.13 4.23
CA ALA A 56 7.38 -7.17 3.96
C ALA A 56 6.88 -8.57 3.61
N ASP A 57 5.76 -8.94 4.21
CA ASP A 57 5.00 -10.17 3.91
C ASP A 57 4.12 -9.98 2.67
N VAL A 58 3.55 -8.78 2.50
CA VAL A 58 2.66 -8.41 1.39
C VAL A 58 2.77 -6.92 1.09
N VAL A 59 2.61 -6.58 -0.19
CA VAL A 59 2.66 -5.24 -0.74
C VAL A 59 1.28 -4.87 -1.28
N ILE A 60 0.73 -3.73 -0.89
CA ILE A 60 -0.53 -3.20 -1.42
C ILE A 60 -0.23 -2.00 -2.33
N LEU A 61 -0.51 -2.13 -3.62
CA LEU A 61 -0.40 -1.04 -4.57
C LEU A 61 -1.80 -0.48 -4.82
N ALA A 62 -2.12 0.64 -4.16
CA ALA A 62 -3.36 1.36 -4.31
C ALA A 62 -3.13 2.60 -5.19
N VAL A 63 -3.06 2.38 -6.50
CA VAL A 63 -2.57 3.38 -7.45
C VAL A 63 -3.52 3.53 -8.62
N SER A 64 -3.77 4.76 -9.04
CA SER A 64 -4.60 5.10 -10.21
C SER A 64 -3.76 5.68 -11.36
N VAL A 65 -2.43 5.59 -11.25
CA VAL A 65 -1.42 5.99 -12.23
C VAL A 65 -0.25 5.02 -12.19
N VAL A 66 0.57 5.06 -13.24
CA VAL A 66 1.88 4.42 -13.22
C VAL A 66 2.73 5.08 -12.14
N ILE A 67 3.37 4.24 -11.31
CA ILE A 67 4.22 4.65 -10.21
C ILE A 67 5.69 4.34 -10.50
N GLU A 68 6.58 5.00 -9.78
CA GLU A 68 8.01 4.75 -9.84
C GLU A 68 8.42 3.66 -8.84
N GLY A 69 9.37 2.81 -9.22
CA GLY A 69 9.94 1.80 -8.32
C GLY A 69 9.04 0.60 -8.06
N GLU A 70 8.08 0.31 -8.94
CA GLU A 70 7.24 -0.90 -8.89
C GLU A 70 8.09 -2.17 -9.02
N GLU A 71 9.21 -2.09 -9.75
CA GLU A 71 10.15 -3.20 -9.96
C GLU A 71 10.74 -3.75 -8.66
N ARG A 72 10.76 -2.93 -7.58
CA ARG A 72 11.21 -3.36 -6.25
C ARG A 72 10.36 -4.51 -5.69
N PHE A 73 9.12 -4.67 -6.18
CA PHE A 73 8.14 -5.62 -5.65
C PHE A 73 7.93 -6.88 -6.51
N GLU A 74 8.65 -7.06 -7.63
CA GLU A 74 8.43 -8.19 -8.57
C GLU A 74 8.53 -9.57 -7.91
N ASN A 75 9.35 -9.70 -6.86
CA ASN A 75 9.55 -10.96 -6.14
C ASN A 75 8.72 -11.05 -4.85
N LYS A 76 7.76 -10.15 -4.65
CA LYS A 76 6.92 -10.08 -3.46
C LYS A 76 5.46 -10.39 -3.79
N ARG A 77 4.67 -10.66 -2.75
CA ARG A 77 3.22 -10.82 -2.86
C ARG A 77 2.62 -9.43 -3.01
N VAL A 78 2.17 -9.10 -4.22
CA VAL A 78 1.63 -7.78 -4.54
C VAL A 78 0.13 -7.87 -4.76
N LEU A 79 -0.61 -6.99 -4.09
CA LEU A 79 -2.05 -6.78 -4.29
C LEU A 79 -2.25 -5.41 -4.95
N HIS A 80 -2.64 -5.43 -6.22
CA HIS A 80 -2.95 -4.22 -6.97
C HIS A 80 -4.43 -3.85 -6.84
N THR A 81 -4.73 -2.56 -6.64
CA THR A 81 -6.07 -2.01 -6.43
C THR A 81 -6.10 -0.52 -6.77
N ASP A 82 -7.30 0.05 -6.85
CA ASP A 82 -7.49 1.48 -7.05
C ASP A 82 -7.44 2.25 -5.71
N VAL A 83 -7.04 3.52 -5.77
CA VAL A 83 -7.02 4.43 -4.59
C VAL A 83 -8.40 4.51 -3.94
N ASP A 84 -9.47 4.58 -4.73
CA ASP A 84 -10.85 4.65 -4.24
C ASP A 84 -11.27 3.39 -3.45
N GLU A 85 -10.76 2.21 -3.83
CA GLU A 85 -11.01 0.96 -3.12
C GLU A 85 -10.26 0.94 -1.78
N ALA A 86 -9.03 1.46 -1.74
CA ALA A 86 -8.27 1.63 -0.50
C ALA A 86 -8.90 2.62 0.49
N ILE A 87 -9.74 3.55 0.01
CA ILE A 87 -10.50 4.47 0.86
C ILE A 87 -11.84 3.84 1.29
N SER A 88 -12.62 3.34 0.34
CA SER A 88 -14.01 2.93 0.56
C SER A 88 -14.15 1.52 1.11
N HIS A 89 -13.17 0.65 0.83
CA HIS A 89 -13.22 -0.79 1.11
C HIS A 89 -11.92 -1.30 1.75
N VAL A 90 -11.26 -0.47 2.55
CA VAL A 90 -9.99 -0.79 3.21
C VAL A 90 -10.01 -2.11 3.98
N GLU A 91 -11.10 -2.41 4.70
CA GLU A 91 -11.19 -3.65 5.48
C GLU A 91 -11.08 -4.89 4.58
N LYS A 92 -11.82 -4.89 3.45
CA LYS A 92 -11.78 -5.98 2.47
C LYS A 92 -10.42 -6.06 1.76
N LEU A 93 -9.80 -4.91 1.52
CA LEU A 93 -8.50 -4.86 0.88
C LEU A 93 -7.42 -5.48 1.78
N VAL A 94 -7.42 -5.15 3.07
CA VAL A 94 -6.52 -5.75 4.05
C VAL A 94 -6.83 -7.24 4.25
N ASP A 95 -8.11 -7.64 4.27
CA ASP A 95 -8.49 -9.07 4.30
C ASP A 95 -7.88 -9.85 3.12
N ARG A 96 -7.98 -9.30 1.90
CA ARG A 96 -7.38 -9.90 0.70
C ARG A 96 -5.86 -9.98 0.81
N ALA A 97 -5.21 -8.94 1.33
CA ALA A 97 -3.76 -8.92 1.53
C ALA A 97 -3.32 -10.00 2.54
N VAL A 98 -4.04 -10.16 3.65
CA VAL A 98 -3.80 -11.22 4.64
C VAL A 98 -4.00 -12.60 4.04
N ALA A 99 -5.09 -12.80 3.28
CA ALA A 99 -5.39 -14.08 2.64
C ALA A 99 -4.30 -14.52 1.63
N LEU A 100 -3.66 -13.57 0.94
CA LEU A 100 -2.49 -13.85 0.08
C LEU A 100 -1.29 -14.36 0.87
N VAL A 101 -1.18 -13.99 2.15
CA VAL A 101 -0.08 -14.44 3.01
C VAL A 101 -0.36 -15.83 3.57
N GLU A 102 -1.59 -16.07 4.04
CA GLU A 102 -2.01 -17.33 4.69
C GLU A 102 -2.35 -18.47 3.73
N GLY A 103 -2.65 -18.17 2.45
CA GLY A 103 -3.06 -19.15 1.44
C GLY A 103 -1.93 -20.00 0.84
N ASN A 104 -0.75 -20.06 1.45
CA ASN A 104 0.44 -20.78 0.97
C ASN A 104 1.21 -21.40 2.14
#